data_AF-A0A9X6MXE0-F1
#
_entry.id   AF-A0A9X6MXE0-F1
#
_cell.length_a   1.000
_cell.length_b   1.000
_cell.length_c   1.000
_cell.angle_alpha   90.00
_cell.angle_beta   90.00
_cell.angle_gamma   90.00
#
_symmetry.space_group_name_H-M   'P 1'
#
loop_
_entity.id
_entity.type
_entity.pdbx_description
1 polymer ?
#
loop_
_entity_poly.entity_id
_entity_poly.type
_entity_poly.pdbx_seq_one_letter_code
_entity_poly.pdbx_strand_id
1 'polypeptide(L)' 'MQIDFNKLEKTIIIGIILRALRSKKKIQRYVGLERLPDLIQVLDELQESTTFEDREEALTSLIDKLIEELLEKGKR' A
#
# COMPACT_ATOMS: atom_id res chain seq x y z
N MET A 1 -19.19 0.13 -3.93
CA MET A 1 -18.45 0.85 -5.00
C MET A 1 -17.09 0.17 -5.17
N GLN A 2 -16.39 0.29 -6.30
CA GLN A 2 -14.99 -0.19 -6.38
C GLN A 2 -14.11 0.90 -5.79
N ILE A 3 -13.30 0.59 -4.77
CA ILE A 3 -12.41 1.57 -4.14
C ILE A 3 -11.28 1.91 -5.09
N ASP A 4 -11.07 3.21 -5.30
CA ASP A 4 -9.90 3.72 -6.00
C ASP A 4 -8.88 4.28 -5.00
N PHE A 5 -7.77 3.54 -4.88
CA PHE A 5 -6.61 3.98 -4.11
C PHE A 5 -5.66 4.76 -5.02
N ASN A 6 -5.18 5.91 -4.57
CA ASN A 6 -4.18 6.68 -5.28
C ASN A 6 -2.80 5.98 -5.23
N LYS A 7 -1.82 6.52 -5.96
CA LYS A 7 -0.47 5.92 -6.07
C LYS A 7 0.23 5.79 -4.71
N LEU A 8 0.08 6.78 -3.84
CA LEU A 8 0.70 6.80 -2.51
C LEU A 8 0.01 5.80 -1.56
N GLU A 9 -1.32 5.75 -1.55
CA GLU A 9 -2.11 4.79 -0.77
C GLU A 9 -1.77 3.34 -1.15
N LYS A 10 -1.73 3.02 -2.46
CA LYS A 10 -1.35 1.69 -2.96
C LYS A 10 0.05 1.27 -2.49
N THR A 11 0.98 2.22 -2.52
CA THR A 11 2.37 2.05 -2.10
C THR A 11 2.49 1.79 -0.60
N ILE A 12 1.74 2.54 0.21
CA ILE A 12 1.66 2.33 1.67
C ILE A 12 1.14 0.92 1.99
N ILE A 13 0.05 0.49 1.33
CA ILE A 13 -0.52 -0.86 1.50
C ILE A 13 0.54 -1.93 1.19
N ILE A 14 1.21 -1.83 0.04
CA ILE A 14 2.25 -2.78 -0.37
C ILE A 14 3.38 -2.82 0.66
N GLY A 15 3.89 -1.66 1.08
CA GLY A 15 4.95 -1.57 2.08
C GLY A 15 4.59 -2.23 3.41
N ILE A 16 3.35 -2.06 3.87
CA ILE A 16 2.83 -2.72 5.09
C ILE A 16 2.76 -4.24 4.89
N ILE A 17 2.23 -4.73 3.77
CA ILE A 17 2.12 -6.17 3.48
C ILE A 17 3.51 -6.82 3.43
N LEU A 18 4.46 -6.22 2.71
CA LEU A 18 5.84 -6.71 2.62
C LEU A 18 6.49 -6.79 4.00
N ARG A 19 6.30 -5.75 4.83
CA ARG A 19 6.78 -5.73 6.21
C ARG A 19 6.10 -6.81 7.07
N ALA A 20 4.80 -7.04 6.91
CA ALA A 20 4.05 -8.06 7.65
C ALA A 20 4.51 -9.48 7.31
N LEU A 21 4.91 -9.74 6.06
CA LEU A 21 5.47 -11.04 5.66
C LEU A 21 6.81 -11.36 6.34
N ARG A 22 7.56 -10.34 6.81
CA ARG A 22 8.80 -10.39 7.60
C ARG A 22 9.95 -11.26 7.07
N SER A 23 9.75 -12.01 6.00
CA SER A 23 10.66 -13.03 5.50
C SER A 23 10.91 -12.84 4.03
N LYS A 24 12.17 -12.57 3.68
CA LYS A 24 12.63 -12.49 2.30
C LYS A 24 12.23 -13.74 1.51
N LYS A 25 12.40 -14.94 2.08
CA LYS A 25 11.96 -16.21 1.45
C LYS A 25 10.46 -16.25 1.14
N LYS A 26 9.61 -15.71 2.02
CA LYS A 26 8.16 -15.65 1.77
C LYS A 26 7.84 -14.64 0.68
N ILE A 27 8.40 -13.44 0.75
CA ILE A 27 8.22 -12.41 -0.29
C ILE A 27 8.64 -12.97 -1.65
N GLN A 28 9.80 -13.61 -1.71
CA GLN A 28 10.35 -14.23 -2.92
C GLN A 28 9.50 -15.37 -3.49
N ARG A 29 8.65 -16.00 -2.68
CA ARG A 29 7.78 -17.11 -3.09
C ARG A 29 6.42 -16.63 -3.62
N TYR A 30 5.95 -15.48 -3.13
CA TYR A 30 4.59 -14.98 -3.42
C TYR A 30 4.60 -13.75 -4.34
N VAL A 31 5.74 -13.10 -4.54
CA VAL A 31 5.93 -11.97 -5.45
C VAL A 31 6.88 -12.40 -6.57
N GLY A 32 6.53 -12.10 -7.82
CA GLY A 32 7.42 -12.30 -8.96
C GLY A 32 8.74 -11.58 -8.73
N LEU A 33 9.82 -12.35 -8.60
CA LEU A 33 11.15 -11.82 -8.26
C LEU A 33 11.63 -10.80 -9.27
N GLU A 34 11.29 -11.02 -10.53
CA GLU A 34 11.59 -10.17 -11.66
C GLU A 34 10.97 -8.77 -11.55
N ARG A 35 9.89 -8.62 -10.76
CA ARG A 35 9.19 -7.33 -10.56
C ARG A 35 9.60 -6.60 -9.28
N LEU A 36 10.36 -7.25 -8.40
CA LEU A 36 10.80 -6.62 -7.14
C LEU A 36 11.70 -5.41 -7.36
N PRO A 37 12.66 -5.40 -8.30
CA PRO A 37 13.49 -4.21 -8.55
C PRO A 37 12.64 -3.01 -8.96
N ASP A 38 11.73 -3.19 -9.92
CA ASP A 38 10.84 -2.14 -10.40
C ASP A 38 9.93 -1.62 -9.27
N LEU A 39 9.42 -2.53 -8.43
CA LEU A 39 8.61 -2.14 -7.28
C LEU A 39 9.42 -1.33 -6.27
N ILE A 40 10.64 -1.75 -5.94
CA ILE A 40 11.52 -1.02 -5.01
C ILE A 40 11.78 0.39 -5.53
N GLN A 41 12.09 0.54 -6.82
CA GLN A 41 12.29 1.85 -7.43
C GLN A 41 11.07 2.76 -7.23
N VAL A 42 9.86 2.25 -7.49
CA VAL A 42 8.63 3.04 -7.28
C VAL A 42 8.44 3.42 -5.81
N LEU A 43 8.75 2.52 -4.88
CA LEU A 43 8.65 2.80 -3.44
C LEU A 43 9.66 3.88 -3.01
N ASP A 44 10.90 3.82 -3.51
CA ASP A 44 11.96 4.76 -3.19
C ASP A 44 11.65 6.16 -3.76
N GLU A 45 11.25 6.25 -5.04
CA GLU A 45 10.85 7.51 -5.69
C GLU A 45 9.69 8.18 -4.95
N LEU A 46 8.71 7.40 -4.50
CA LEU A 46 7.59 7.92 -3.72
C LEU A 46 8.02 8.35 -2.32
N GLN A 47 8.92 7.63 -1.67
CA GLN A 47 9.44 8.02 -0.37
C GLN A 47 10.21 9.34 -0.44
N GLU A 48 10.98 9.56 -1.50
CA GLU A 48 11.76 10.80 -1.70
C GLU A 48 10.88 12.02 -2.04
N SER A 49 9.79 11.81 -2.77
CA SER A 49 8.90 12.89 -3.24
C SER A 49 7.72 13.20 -2.31
N THR A 50 7.46 12.37 -1.30
CA THR A 50 6.31 12.54 -0.40
C THR A 50 6.71 13.32 0.86
N THR A 51 6.03 14.44 1.13
CA THR A 51 6.23 15.18 2.38
C THR A 51 5.61 14.45 3.58
N PHE A 52 5.90 14.90 4.81
CA PHE A 52 5.28 14.32 5.99
C PHE A 52 3.76 14.55 5.98
N GLU A 53 3.34 15.75 5.60
CA GLU A 53 1.93 16.16 5.49
C GLU A 53 1.18 15.33 4.45
N ASP A 54 1.73 15.16 3.24
CA ASP A 54 1.12 14.33 2.19
C ASP A 54 0.93 12.89 2.65
N ARG A 55 1.88 12.38 3.45
CA ARG A 55 1.82 11.03 4.01
C ARG A 55 0.74 10.88 5.07
N GLU A 56 0.58 11.88 5.95
CA GLU A 56 -0.49 11.89 6.96
C GLU A 56 -1.87 11.96 6.30
N GLU A 57 -2.03 12.81 5.28
CA GLU A 57 -3.29 12.91 4.53
C GLU A 57 -3.61 11.59 3.82
N ALA A 58 -2.63 10.99 3.14
CA ALA A 58 -2.81 9.71 2.48
C ALA A 58 -3.14 8.56 3.45
N LEU A 59 -2.53 8.55 4.64
CA LEU A 59 -2.87 7.57 5.68
C LEU A 59 -4.29 7.75 6.21
N THR A 60 -4.71 8.99 6.45
CA THR A 60 -6.06 9.31 6.91
C THR A 60 -7.10 8.90 5.87
N SER A 61 -6.90 9.31 4.61
CA SER A 61 -7.78 8.94 3.50
C SER A 61 -7.83 7.42 3.29
N LEU A 62 -6.69 6.74 3.38
CA LEU A 62 -6.61 5.29 3.28
C LEU A 62 -7.42 4.59 4.38
N ILE A 63 -7.32 5.06 5.63
CA ILE A 63 -8.07 4.52 6.76
C ILE A 63 -9.58 4.66 6.52
N ASP A 64 -10.04 5.85 6.14
CA ASP A 64 -11.47 6.10 5.91
C ASP A 64 -12.03 5.22 4.79
N LYS A 65 -11.32 5.12 3.65
CA LYS A 65 -11.70 4.24 2.53
C LYS A 65 -11.81 2.78 2.96
N LEU A 66 -10.83 2.29 3.73
CA LEU A 66 -10.83 0.90 4.20
C LEU A 66 -11.95 0.63 5.20
N ILE A 67 -12.23 1.57 6.12
CA ILE A 67 -13.34 1.47 7.07
C ILE A 67 -14.68 1.45 6.33
N GLU A 68 -14.89 2.38 5.39
CA GLU A 68 -16.09 2.43 4.57
C GLU A 68 -16.30 1.11 3.83
N GLU A 69 -15.25 0.55 3.21
CA GLU A 69 -15.35 -0.76 2.53
C GLU A 69 -15.84 -1.88 3.45
N LEU A 70 -15.24 -1.95 4.65
CA LEU A 70 -15.50 -3.02 5.60
C LEU A 70 -16.91 -2.88 6.19
N LEU A 71 -17.38 -1.66 6.43
CA LEU A 71 -18.69 -1.39 7.00
C LEU A 71 -19.83 -1.41 5.96
N GLU A 72 -19.59 -0.98 4.72
CA GLU A 72 -20.58 -1.07 3.63
C GLU A 72 -20.88 -2.53 3.27
N LYS A 73 -19.88 -3.42 3.34
CA LYS A 73 -20.08 -4.87 3.13
C LYS A 73 -20.88 -5.53 4.27
N GLY A 74 -21.01 -4.91 5.44
CA GLY A 74 -21.84 -5.40 6.54
C GLY A 74 -23.33 -5.07 6.44
N LYS A 75 -23.74 -4.27 5.45
CA LYS A 75 -25.13 -3.82 5.24
C LYS A 75 -25.84 -4.51 4.05
N ARG A 76 -25.28 -5.59 3.52
CA ARG A 76 -25.90 -6.40 2.44
C ARG A 76 -26.31 -7.78 2.92
#